data_AF-X1KJU4-F1
#
_entry.id   AF-X1KJU4-F1
#
_cell.length_a   1.000
_cell.length_b   1.000
_cell.length_c   1.000
_cell.angle_alpha   90.00
_cell.angle_beta   90.00
_cell.angle_gamma   90.00
#
_symmetry.space_group_name_H-M   'P 1'
#
loop_
_entity.id
_entity.type
_entity.pdbx_description
1 polymer ?
#
loop_
_entity_poly.entity_id
_entity_poly.type
_entity_poly.pdbx_seq_one_letter_code
_entity_poly.pdbx_strand_id
1 'polypeptide(L)'
;MAKVKKGIETPGPAYIHILSVCPTGWRCPTDLAVRIGRLAVETGIFPLYEVENGEYKLSFKFPQLRPITDYMKLQGRFRHLSQKTIKEIQHRVDKEYTKLVEKAV
;
A
#
# COMPACT_ATOMS: atom_id res chain seq x y z
N MET A 1 14.38 -8.56 1.04
CA MET A 1 14.07 -9.95 1.45
C MET A 1 13.88 -10.13 2.97
N ALA A 2 14.08 -9.11 3.82
CA ALA A 2 14.03 -9.27 5.29
C ALA A 2 12.72 -9.90 5.82
N LYS A 3 11.54 -9.42 5.40
CA LYS A 3 10.25 -9.98 5.85
C LYS A 3 10.00 -11.43 5.44
N VAL A 4 10.46 -11.82 4.24
CA VAL A 4 10.34 -13.21 3.76
C VAL A 4 11.23 -14.12 4.59
N LYS A 5 12.50 -13.73 4.79
CA LYS A 5 13.43 -14.49 5.65
C LYS A 5 12.86 -14.65 7.06
N LYS A 6 12.39 -13.56 7.65
CA LYS A 6 11.76 -13.57 8.98
C LYS A 6 10.56 -14.52 9.05
N GLY A 7 9.66 -14.48 8.06
CA GLY A 7 8.51 -15.39 8.01
C GLY A 7 8.89 -16.86 7.88
N ILE A 8 10.01 -17.20 7.24
CA ILE A 8 10.54 -18.58 7.19
C ILE A 8 11.11 -19.00 8.55
N GLU A 9 11.74 -18.06 9.26
CA GLU A 9 12.37 -18.30 10.57
C GLU A 9 11.35 -18.29 11.74
N THR A 10 10.12 -17.79 11.51
CA THR A 10 9.06 -17.77 12.53
C THR A 10 8.65 -19.20 12.93
N PRO A 11 8.62 -19.53 14.23
CA PRO A 11 8.05 -20.78 14.71
C PRO A 11 6.53 -20.81 14.46
N GLY A 12 6.10 -21.60 13.48
CA GLY A 12 4.68 -21.74 13.12
C GLY A 12 4.32 -21.05 11.79
N PRO A 13 3.02 -20.92 11.48
CA PRO A 13 2.58 -20.33 10.23
C PRO A 13 2.85 -18.82 10.19
N ALA A 14 3.35 -18.34 9.05
CA ALA A 14 3.52 -16.91 8.77
C ALA A 14 2.70 -16.51 7.53
N TYR A 15 2.18 -15.29 7.54
CA TYR A 15 1.44 -14.72 6.40
C TYR A 15 2.15 -13.45 5.90
N ILE A 16 2.33 -13.36 4.58
CA ILE A 16 2.92 -12.18 3.93
C ILE A 16 2.00 -11.76 2.78
N HIS A 17 1.45 -10.55 2.89
CA HIS A 17 0.71 -9.93 1.80
C HIS A 17 1.65 -9.07 0.96
N ILE A 18 1.84 -9.44 -0.31
CA ILE A 18 2.72 -8.71 -1.24
C ILE A 18 1.87 -8.03 -2.32
N LEU A 19 1.97 -6.72 -2.44
CA LEU A 19 1.44 -6.00 -3.58
C LEU A 19 2.34 -6.26 -4.80
N SER A 20 1.81 -6.98 -5.79
CA SER A 20 2.45 -7.17 -7.08
C SER A 20 1.74 -6.33 -8.14
N VAL A 21 2.48 -5.40 -8.74
CA VAL A 21 1.95 -4.58 -9.84
C VAL A 21 1.76 -5.47 -11.07
N CYS A 22 0.57 -5.45 -11.65
CA CYS A 22 0.24 -6.20 -12.85
C CYS A 22 -0.01 -5.23 -14.02
N PRO A 23 1.00 -4.95 -14.87
CA PRO A 23 0.86 -4.01 -15.98
C PRO A 23 -0.36 -4.29 -16.88
N THR A 24 -0.55 -5.56 -17.24
CA THR A 24 -1.68 -6.02 -18.06
C THR A 24 -3.02 -5.75 -17.38
N GLY A 25 -3.20 -6.20 -16.13
CA GLY A 25 -4.46 -6.07 -15.41
C GLY A 25 -4.77 -4.63 -14.99
N TRP A 26 -3.74 -3.84 -14.68
CA TRP A 26 -3.91 -2.46 -14.22
C TRP A 26 -3.90 -1.46 -15.37
N ARG A 27 -3.60 -1.93 -16.59
CA ARG A 27 -3.46 -1.15 -17.82
C ARG A 27 -2.48 0.00 -17.61
N CYS A 28 -1.26 -0.34 -17.20
CA CYS A 28 -0.15 0.61 -17.06
C CYS A 28 1.09 0.15 -17.86
N PRO A 29 1.97 1.07 -18.25
CA PRO A 29 3.25 0.74 -18.89
C PRO A 29 4.12 -0.17 -18.01
N THR A 30 4.82 -1.12 -18.63
CA THR A 30 5.64 -2.13 -17.92
C THR A 30 6.86 -1.51 -17.23
N ASP A 31 7.46 -0.47 -17.81
CA ASP A 31 8.56 0.31 -17.26
C ASP A 31 8.18 1.11 -16.01
N LEU A 32 6.88 1.40 -15.82
CA LEU A 32 6.37 2.12 -14.65
C LEU A 32 6.02 1.20 -13.47
N ALA A 33 6.14 -0.13 -13.60
CA ALA A 33 5.69 -1.07 -12.56
C ALA A 33 6.31 -0.80 -11.18
N VAL A 34 7.63 -0.60 -11.12
CA VAL A 34 8.35 -0.30 -9.87
C VAL A 34 7.90 1.05 -9.28
N ARG A 35 7.70 2.07 -10.13
CA ARG A 35 7.24 3.39 -9.71
C ARG A 35 5.84 3.33 -9.12
N ILE A 36 4.93 2.59 -9.75
CA ILE A 36 3.56 2.40 -9.25
C ILE A 36 3.57 1.66 -7.91
N GLY A 37 4.45 0.66 -7.73
CA GLY A 37 4.65 -0.01 -6.46
C GLY A 37 5.10 0.94 -5.35
N ARG A 38 6.05 1.85 -5.63
CA ARG A 38 6.46 2.90 -4.68
C ARG A 38 5.32 3.86 -4.36
N LEU A 39 4.59 4.32 -5.37
CA LEU A 39 3.43 5.20 -5.19
C LEU A 39 2.34 4.56 -4.32
N ALA A 40 2.16 3.25 -4.37
CA ALA A 40 1.20 2.57 -3.50
C ALA A 40 1.55 2.76 -2.01
N VAL A 41 2.83 2.77 -1.67
CA VAL A 41 3.33 2.99 -0.31
C VAL A 41 3.30 4.48 0.04
N GLU A 42 3.77 5.36 -0.85
CA GLU A 42 3.79 6.82 -0.66
C GLU A 42 2.40 7.45 -0.53
N THR A 43 1.37 6.87 -1.16
CA THR A 43 -0.03 7.33 -1.06
C THR A 43 -0.80 6.65 0.09
N GLY A 44 -0.20 5.68 0.79
CA GLY A 44 -0.84 4.96 1.88
C GLY A 44 -1.88 3.93 1.47
N ILE A 45 -2.15 3.72 0.17
CA ILE A 45 -3.10 2.69 -0.29
C ILE A 45 -2.61 1.28 0.04
N PHE A 46 -1.29 1.08 0.14
CA PHE A 46 -0.68 -0.17 0.58
C PHE A 46 0.45 0.13 1.58
N PRO A 47 0.13 0.30 2.87
CA PRO A 47 1.12 0.60 3.89
C PRO A 47 2.00 -0.61 4.20
N LEU A 48 3.25 -0.37 4.59
CA LEU A 48 4.18 -1.43 4.96
C LEU A 48 4.27 -1.53 6.48
N TYR A 49 3.83 -2.66 7.03
CA TYR A 49 3.87 -2.93 8.46
C TYR A 49 4.07 -4.43 8.74
N GLU A 50 4.29 -4.76 10.00
CA GLU A 50 4.35 -6.11 10.55
C GLU A 50 3.42 -6.17 11.77
N VAL A 51 2.89 -7.36 12.04
CA VAL A 51 2.11 -7.65 13.25
C VAL A 51 2.68 -8.90 13.89
N GLU A 52 3.18 -8.79 15.09
CA GLU A 52 3.81 -9.89 15.84
C GLU A 52 3.26 -9.89 17.25
N ASN A 53 2.73 -11.03 17.71
CA ASN A 53 2.16 -11.16 19.06
C ASN A 53 1.12 -10.07 19.41
N GLY A 54 0.40 -9.56 18.40
CA GLY A 54 -0.59 -8.49 18.56
C GLY A 54 -0.02 -7.06 18.48
N GLU A 55 1.31 -6.91 18.46
CA GLU A 55 1.99 -5.62 18.34
C GLU A 55 2.18 -5.22 16.88
N TYR A 56 1.81 -3.99 16.54
CA TYR A 56 1.93 -3.47 15.18
C TYR A 56 3.21 -2.65 15.05
N LYS A 57 3.95 -2.87 13.97
CA LYS A 57 5.15 -2.10 13.65
C LYS A 57 5.10 -1.59 12.23
N LEU A 58 5.01 -0.27 12.07
CA LEU A 58 5.18 0.35 10.75
C LEU A 58 6.62 0.17 10.27
N SER A 59 6.79 -0.39 9.08
CA SER A 59 8.10 -0.51 8.44
C SER A 59 8.54 0.79 7.79
N PHE A 60 7.58 1.64 7.40
CA PHE A 60 7.84 2.94 6.83
C PHE A 60 6.73 3.91 7.23
N LYS A 61 7.10 5.08 7.75
CA LYS A 61 6.17 6.14 8.16
C LYS A 61 6.54 7.43 7.44
N PHE A 62 5.68 7.90 6.55
CA PHE A 62 5.84 9.22 5.94
C PHE A 62 5.31 10.31 6.87
N PRO A 63 5.97 11.48 6.93
CA PRO A 63 5.41 12.67 7.59
C PRO A 63 4.08 13.12 6.96
N GLN A 64 3.98 13.00 5.63
CA GLN A 64 2.80 13.35 4.85
C GLN A 64 2.64 12.34 3.71
N LEU A 65 1.43 11.81 3.53
CA LEU A 65 1.10 10.96 2.38
C LEU A 65 0.91 11.79 1.12
N ARG A 66 1.23 11.19 -0.03
CA ARG A 66 0.89 11.76 -1.34
C ARG A 66 -0.60 11.61 -1.63
N PRO A 67 -1.19 12.50 -2.44
CA PRO A 67 -2.56 12.31 -2.94
C PRO A 67 -2.71 10.99 -3.71
N ILE A 68 -3.81 10.29 -3.49
CA ILE A 68 -4.14 8.99 -4.11
C ILE A 68 -4.18 9.08 -5.65
N THR A 69 -4.45 10.27 -6.17
CA THR A 69 -4.47 10.57 -7.60
C THR A 69 -3.11 10.34 -8.26
N ASP A 70 -2.00 10.52 -7.55
CA ASP A 70 -0.66 10.24 -8.07
C ASP A 70 -0.47 8.76 -8.39
N TYR A 71 -1.03 7.87 -7.57
CA TYR A 71 -1.07 6.43 -7.81
C TYR A 71 -2.07 6.10 -8.94
N MET A 72 -3.29 6.60 -8.85
CA MET A 72 -4.39 6.19 -9.74
C MET A 72 -4.24 6.65 -11.19
N LYS A 73 -3.69 7.85 -11.43
CA LYS A 73 -3.62 8.44 -12.79
C LYS A 73 -2.78 7.64 -13.78
N LEU A 74 -1.86 6.81 -13.27
CA LEU A 74 -0.96 5.98 -14.08
C LEU A 74 -1.57 4.62 -14.46
N GLN A 75 -2.79 4.32 -14.00
CA GLN A 75 -3.42 3.00 -14.14
C GLN A 75 -4.77 3.11 -14.85
N GLY A 76 -4.89 2.52 -16.04
CA GLY A 76 -6.11 2.56 -16.82
C GLY A 76 -7.33 1.93 -16.12
N ARG A 77 -7.13 1.03 -15.14
CA ARG A 77 -8.23 0.44 -14.35
C ARG A 77 -9.06 1.47 -13.56
N PHE A 78 -8.53 2.68 -13.31
CA PHE A 78 -9.24 3.73 -12.58
C PHE A 78 -9.85 4.82 -13.47
N ARG A 79 -9.69 4.73 -14.81
CA ARG A 79 -10.12 5.78 -15.75
C ARG A 79 -11.61 6.12 -15.67
N HIS A 80 -12.45 5.18 -15.26
CA HIS A 80 -13.89 5.34 -15.17
C HIS A 80 -14.37 5.98 -13.86
N LEU A 81 -13.48 6.21 -12.89
CA LEU A 81 -13.86 6.75 -11.59
C LEU A 81 -14.15 8.25 -11.68
N SER A 82 -15.24 8.66 -11.05
CA SER A 82 -15.59 10.07 -10.91
C SER A 82 -14.69 10.76 -9.87
N GLN A 83 -14.58 12.10 -9.94
CA GLN A 83 -13.87 12.87 -8.93
C GLN A 83 -14.47 12.72 -7.52
N LYS A 84 -15.78 12.52 -7.42
CA LYS A 84 -16.45 12.24 -6.15
C LYS A 84 -15.95 10.93 -5.55
N THR A 85 -15.90 9.87 -6.36
CA THR A 85 -15.40 8.55 -5.93
C THR A 85 -13.92 8.59 -5.56
N ILE A 86 -13.09 9.33 -6.30
CA ILE A 86 -11.68 9.50 -5.96
C ILE A 86 -11.51 10.16 -4.59
N LYS A 87 -12.32 11.19 -4.27
CA LYS A 87 -12.31 11.84 -2.94
C LYS A 87 -12.74 10.89 -1.83
N GLU A 88 -13.75 10.06 -2.07
CA GLU A 88 -14.18 9.03 -1.11
C GLU A 88 -13.07 8.01 -0.84
N ILE A 89 -12.35 7.59 -1.89
CA ILE A 89 -11.21 6.68 -1.74
C ILE A 89 -10.06 7.35 -0.97
N GLN A 90 -9.73 8.61 -1.28
CA GLN A 90 -8.72 9.37 -0.52
C GLN A 90 -9.06 9.39 0.97
N HIS A 91 -10.28 9.79 1.32
CA HIS A 91 -10.72 9.85 2.71
C HIS A 91 -10.64 8.49 3.42
N ARG A 92 -11.00 7.41 2.73
CA ARG A 92 -10.89 6.06 3.28
C ARG A 92 -9.43 5.66 3.50
N VAL A 93 -8.55 5.93 2.53
CA VAL A 93 -7.11 5.64 2.65
C VAL A 93 -6.51 6.39 3.83
N ASP A 94 -6.81 7.68 3.97
CA ASP A 94 -6.32 8.51 5.08
C ASP A 94 -6.82 7.97 6.42
N LYS A 95 -8.11 7.63 6.52
CA LYS A 95 -8.72 7.07 7.74
C LYS A 95 -8.07 5.75 8.16
N GLU A 96 -7.90 4.81 7.22
CA GLU A 96 -7.32 3.50 7.53
C GLU A 96 -5.82 3.59 7.84
N TYR A 97 -5.09 4.50 7.17
CA TYR A 97 -3.69 4.75 7.49
C TYR A 97 -3.53 5.35 8.89
N THR A 98 -4.34 6.34 9.28
CA THR A 98 -4.31 6.92 10.63
C THR A 98 -4.57 5.86 11.70
N LYS A 99 -5.60 5.02 11.54
CA LYS A 99 -5.86 3.91 12.47
C LYS A 99 -4.67 2.95 12.59
N LEU A 100 -3.99 2.66 11.49
CA LEU A 100 -2.81 1.80 11.50
C LEU A 100 -1.65 2.47 12.25
N VAL A 101 -1.44 3.77 12.04
CA VAL A 101 -0.42 4.55 12.75
C VAL A 101 -0.69 4.55 14.25
N GLU A 102 -1.93 4.75 14.68
CA GLU A 102 -2.33 4.72 16.09
C GLU A 102 -2.12 3.36 16.75
N LYS A 103 -2.31 2.26 16.01
CA LYS A 103 -2.04 0.90 16.50
C LYS A 103 -0.55 0.58 16.64
N ALA A 104 0.29 1.27 15.87
CA ALA A 104 1.74 1.02 15.82
C ALA A 104 2.54 1.95 16.75
N VAL A 105 1.86 2.53 17.76
CA VAL A 105 2.44 3.33 18.84
C VAL A 105 2.82 2.43 20.00
#